data_AF-A0A3B0XA58-F1
#
_entry.id   AF-A0A3B0XA58-F1
#
_cell.length_a   1.000
_cell.length_b   1.000
_cell.length_c   1.000
_cell.angle_alpha   90.00
_cell.angle_beta   90.00
_cell.angle_gamma   90.00
#
_symmetry.space_group_name_H-M   'P 1'
#
loop_
_entity.id
_entity.type
_entity.pdbx_description
1 polymer ?
#
loop_
_entity_poly.entity_id
_entity_poly.type
_entity_poly.pdbx_seq_one_letter_code
_entity_poly.pdbx_strand_id
1 'polypeptide(L)' 'MQKHLFISDLHLSPERPEIIQLFVQFMTHQASTAHSLYILGDFVEYWLGDDDAAEGLSEVFSCMKQQ' A
#
# COMPACT_ATOMS: atom_id res chain seq x y z
N MET A 1 -22.01 7.39 -9.41
CA MET A 1 -21.78 6.92 -8.02
C MET A 1 -20.31 7.08 -7.71
N GLN A 2 -19.94 7.55 -6.52
CA GLN A 2 -18.54 7.59 -6.09
C GLN A 2 -18.07 6.16 -5.79
N LYS A 3 -16.86 5.82 -6.24
CA LYS A 3 -16.25 4.51 -6.02
C LYS A 3 -15.33 4.58 -4.81
N HIS A 4 -15.61 3.78 -3.78
CA HIS A 4 -14.73 3.64 -2.61
C HIS A 4 -14.12 2.24 -2.63
N LEU A 5 -12.82 2.14 -2.36
CA LEU A 5 -12.07 0.89 -2.31
C LEU A 5 -11.72 0.54 -0.87
N PHE A 6 -11.73 -0.75 -0.56
CA PHE A 6 -11.39 -1.30 0.74
C PHE A 6 -10.41 -2.46 0.51
N ILE A 7 -9.27 -2.44 1.22
CA ILE A 7 -8.26 -3.50 1.21
C ILE A 7 -7.80 -3.78 2.64
N SER A 8 -7.27 -4.98 2.89
CA SER A 8 -6.72 -5.41 4.18
C SER A 8 -5.74 -6.57 3.96
N ASP A 9 -5.02 -6.97 5.01
CA ASP A 9 -4.24 -8.22 5.08
C ASP A 9 -3.21 -8.35 3.94
N LEU A 10 -2.56 -7.25 3.57
CA LEU A 10 -1.55 -7.23 2.52
C LEU A 10 -0.25 -7.85 3.00
N HIS A 11 0.11 -7.64 4.29
CA HIS A 11 1.35 -8.15 4.87
C HIS A 11 2.57 -7.84 3.97
N LEU A 12 2.68 -6.57 3.56
CA LEU A 12 3.77 -6.12 2.69
C LEU A 12 5.10 -6.32 3.39
N SER A 13 6.03 -6.98 2.70
CA SER A 13 7.34 -7.33 3.24
C SER A 13 8.38 -7.45 2.12
N PRO A 14 9.64 -7.04 2.33
CA PRO A 14 10.71 -7.20 1.33
C PRO A 14 10.95 -8.65 0.88
N GLU A 15 10.57 -9.63 1.70
CA GLU A 15 10.63 -11.07 1.38
C GLU A 15 9.57 -11.50 0.35
N ARG A 16 8.57 -10.64 0.07
CA ARG A 16 7.44 -10.88 -0.86
C ARG A 16 7.32 -9.73 -1.88
N PRO A 17 8.38 -9.46 -2.68
CA PRO A 17 8.42 -8.32 -3.59
C PRO A 17 7.31 -8.33 -4.64
N GLU A 18 6.77 -9.48 -4.99
CA GLU A 18 5.64 -9.62 -5.90
C GLU A 18 4.36 -8.93 -5.38
N ILE A 19 4.13 -8.94 -4.07
CA ILE A 19 2.94 -8.32 -3.47
C ILE A 19 3.10 -6.82 -3.39
N ILE A 20 4.33 -6.35 -3.11
CA ILE A 20 4.69 -4.94 -3.22
C ILE A 20 4.39 -4.43 -4.63
N GLN A 21 4.83 -5.15 -5.67
CA GLN A 21 4.58 -4.78 -7.06
C GLN A 21 3.09 -4.76 -7.40
N LEU A 22 2.32 -5.76 -6.95
CA LEU A 22 0.88 -5.79 -7.13
C LEU A 22 0.18 -4.60 -6.45
N PHE A 23 0.62 -4.23 -5.24
CA PHE A 23 0.11 -3.06 -4.54
C PHE A 23 0.43 -1.76 -5.30
N VAL A 24 1.66 -1.59 -5.78
CA VAL A 24 2.06 -0.40 -6.56
C VAL A 24 1.25 -0.31 -7.87
N GLN A 25 1.03 -1.43 -8.56
CA GLN A 25 0.17 -1.47 -9.74
C GLN A 25 -1.29 -1.15 -9.40
N PHE A 26 -1.81 -1.69 -8.29
CA PHE A 26 -3.15 -1.36 -7.80
C PHE A 26 -3.30 0.15 -7.53
N MET A 27 -2.32 0.76 -6.88
CA MET A 27 -2.32 2.20 -6.59
C MET A 27 -2.32 3.03 -7.87
N THR A 28 -1.50 2.64 -8.85
CA THR A 28 -1.35 3.35 -10.13
C THR A 28 -2.60 3.26 -11.00
N HIS A 29 -3.28 2.11 -11.03
CA HIS A 29 -4.38 1.87 -11.97
C HIS A 29 -5.78 1.95 -11.33
N GLN A 30 -5.98 1.30 -10.19
CA GLN A 30 -7.31 1.15 -9.59
C GLN A 30 -7.59 2.25 -8.56
N ALA A 31 -6.65 2.50 -7.64
CA ALA A 31 -6.82 3.48 -6.58
C ALA A 31 -6.86 4.92 -7.12
N SER A 32 -6.05 5.22 -8.16
CA SER A 32 -6.00 6.54 -8.82
C SER A 32 -7.33 7.04 -9.40
N THR A 33 -8.32 6.16 -9.57
CA THR A 33 -9.66 6.51 -10.07
C THR A 33 -10.75 6.41 -9.00
N ALA A 34 -10.40 6.00 -7.78
CA ALA A 34 -11.33 5.90 -6.66
C ALA A 34 -11.49 7.26 -5.98
N HIS A 35 -12.66 7.47 -5.38
CA HIS A 35 -12.90 8.63 -4.52
C HIS A 35 -12.20 8.49 -3.16
N SER A 36 -12.06 7.26 -2.66
CA SER A 36 -11.36 6.97 -1.42
C SER A 36 -10.82 5.55 -1.43
N LEU A 37 -9.68 5.35 -0.77
CA LEU A 37 -9.13 4.04 -0.43
C LEU A 37 -9.07 3.93 1.09
N TYR A 38 -9.65 2.87 1.64
CA TYR A 38 -9.57 2.52 3.03
C TYR A 38 -8.73 1.26 3.19
N ILE A 39 -7.73 1.31 4.07
CA ILE A 39 -6.86 0.18 4.41
C ILE A 39 -7.25 -0.27 5.83
N LEU A 40 -7.81 -1.47 5.95
CA LEU A 40 -8.45 -1.96 7.18
C LEU A 40 -7.50 -2.85 8.00
N GLY A 41 -6.27 -2.39 8.22
CA GLY A 41 -5.26 -3.11 9.00
C GLY A 41 -4.35 -4.02 8.17
N ASP A 42 -3.34 -4.59 8.84
CA ASP A 42 -2.37 -5.57 8.34
C ASP A 42 -1.75 -5.17 6.98
N PHE A 43 -1.37 -3.90 6.89
CA PHE A 43 -0.80 -3.31 5.67
C PHE A 43 0.62 -3.82 5.41
N VAL A 44 1.46 -3.86 6.44
CA VAL A 44 2.83 -4.37 6.44
C VAL A 44 2.93 -5.57 7.36
N GLU A 45 3.86 -6.48 7.10
CA GLU A 45 4.05 -7.67 7.96
C GLU A 45 4.43 -7.29 9.40
N TYR A 46 5.24 -6.25 9.56
CA TYR A 46 5.56 -5.66 10.84
C TYR A 46 5.81 -4.15 10.70
N TRP A 47 5.49 -3.41 11.77
CA TRP A 47 5.71 -1.97 11.85
C TRP A 47 6.55 -1.66 13.08
N LEU A 48 7.76 -1.12 12.87
CA LEU A 48 8.66 -0.75 13.96
C LEU A 48 8.41 0.67 14.48
N GLY A 49 7.80 1.53 13.66
CA GLY A 49 7.55 2.92 13.98
C GLY A 49 7.75 3.82 12.75
N ASP A 50 7.30 5.08 12.86
CA ASP A 50 7.44 6.07 11.78
C ASP A 50 8.91 6.52 11.57
N ASP A 51 9.79 6.21 12.52
CA ASP A 51 11.23 6.46 12.47
C ASP A 51 12.02 5.34 11.77
N ASP A 52 11.35 4.25 11.39
CA ASP A 52 11.93 3.20 10.58
C ASP A 52 12.20 3.68 9.15
N ALA A 53 13.34 3.27 8.58
CA ALA A 53 13.73 3.66 7.22
C ALA A 53 12.87 3.01 6.13
N ALA A 54 12.00 2.05 6.49
CA ALA A 54 11.15 1.29 5.59
C ALA A 54 11.96 0.64 4.45
N GLU A 55 13.10 0.03 4.78
CA GLU A 55 13.99 -0.59 3.81
C GLU A 55 13.23 -1.69 3.02
N GLY A 56 13.21 -1.57 1.70
CA GLY A 56 12.44 -2.46 0.82
C GLY A 56 10.94 -2.13 0.68
N LEU A 57 10.41 -1.16 1.42
CA LEU A 57 9.02 -0.69 1.32
C LEU A 57 8.91 0.78 0.87
N SER A 58 10.02 1.44 0.58
CA SER A 58 10.06 2.86 0.19
C SER A 58 9.14 3.18 -1.01
N GLU A 59 9.03 2.27 -1.99
CA GLU A 59 8.17 2.43 -3.16
C GLU A 59 6.68 2.44 -2.79
N VAL A 60 6.27 1.59 -1.84
CA VAL A 60 4.91 1.51 -1.30
C VAL A 60 4.48 2.86 -0.73
N PHE A 61 5.30 3.41 0.17
CA PHE A 61 4.97 4.68 0.81
C PHE A 61 5.08 5.87 -0.14
N SER A 62 5.96 5.78 -1.14
CA SER A 62 6.11 6.82 -2.16
C SER A 62 4.88 6.91 -3.06
N CYS A 63 4.32 5.78 -3.51
CA CYS A 63 3.14 5.78 -4.38
C CYS A 63 1.87 6.25 -3.63
N MET A 64 1.78 6.03 -2.32
CA MET A 64 0.67 6.52 -1.49
C MET A 64 0.68 8.04 -1.33
N LYS A 65 1.85 8.69 -1.27
CA LYS A 65 1.98 10.16 -1.13
C LYS A 65 1.58 10.93 -2.38
N GLN A 66 1.46 10.26 -3.53
CA GLN A 66 1.17 10.88 -4.83
C GLN A 66 -0.34 10.92 -5.16
N GLN A 67 -1.18 10.38 -4.27
CA GLN A 67 -2.65 10.44 -4.35
C GLN A 67 -3.16 11.63 -3.54
#